data_AF-A0A2E6MWH7-F1
#
_entry.id   AF-A0A2E6MWH7-F1
#
_cell.length_a   1.000
_cell.length_b   1.000
_cell.length_c   1.000
_cell.angle_alpha   90.00
_cell.angle_beta   90.00
_cell.angle_gamma   90.00
#
_symmetry.space_group_name_H-M   'P 1'
#
loop_
_entity.id
_entity.type
_entity.pdbx_description
1 polymer ?
#
loop_
_entity_poly.entity_id
_entity_poly.type
_entity_poly.pdbx_seq_one_letter_code
_entity_poly.pdbx_strand_id
1 'polypeptide(L)'
;MTKYAPTISTFAAVMAVLGVAWPVIFNDGSALAKLLIRNYEVDTVGDADFEAAMVAELYVEQSAIPKTHSLNTTTDTTNYVSTLQSIDRAAALLCLLITLGLTFTCRRWPKLCWLYLIPAIWLLANAQAISINGGNAFAELAVPAHATRFGLLIALPLILLKAPKYDRAISWVLRISCALTFAIHGWEAFQLNPAFQDLLYITAGHVNIELSEWYCHGILRVIGVMDLILAIAVVTIINRRLLIWMACWGLITAASRPIAMGFDAWPECAMRLPNSVMPLLLLFHSVQINNNKTTSNSLNDKQNHITP
;
A
#
# COMPACT_ATOMS: atom_id res chain seq x y z
N MET A 1 -23.37 0.49 13.69
CA MET A 1 -22.21 0.53 12.77
C MET A 1 -20.93 -0.03 13.39
N THR A 2 -20.60 0.24 14.65
CA THR A 2 -19.37 -0.27 15.32
C THR A 2 -19.20 -1.79 15.28
N LYS A 3 -20.30 -2.55 15.28
CA LYS A 3 -20.27 -4.02 15.17
C LYS A 3 -19.61 -4.55 13.89
N TYR A 4 -19.64 -3.77 12.80
CA TYR A 4 -19.13 -4.20 11.49
C TYR A 4 -17.71 -3.71 11.19
N ALA A 5 -17.17 -2.77 11.98
CA ALA A 5 -15.84 -2.21 11.73
C ALA A 5 -14.73 -3.28 11.69
N PRO A 6 -14.68 -4.27 12.61
CA PRO A 6 -13.68 -5.33 12.53
C PRO A 6 -13.80 -6.15 11.24
N THR A 7 -15.03 -6.51 10.83
CA THR A 7 -15.27 -7.31 9.61
C THR A 7 -14.85 -6.57 8.34
N ILE A 8 -15.18 -5.28 8.24
CA ILE A 8 -14.75 -4.44 7.11
C ILE A 8 -13.22 -4.34 7.08
N SER A 9 -12.58 -4.19 8.23
CA SER A 9 -11.11 -4.10 8.34
C SER A 9 -10.42 -5.38 7.89
N THR A 10 -10.89 -6.53 8.36
CA THR A 10 -10.30 -7.84 8.01
C THR A 10 -10.52 -8.15 6.54
N PHE A 11 -11.70 -7.83 5.99
CA PHE A 11 -11.96 -7.96 4.55
C PHE A 11 -11.01 -7.09 3.74
N ALA A 12 -10.87 -5.81 4.10
CA ALA A 12 -9.95 -4.90 3.43
C ALA A 12 -8.49 -5.37 3.50
N ALA A 13 -8.07 -5.92 4.63
CA ALA A 13 -6.74 -6.51 4.79
C ALA A 13 -6.52 -7.72 3.88
N VAL A 14 -7.50 -8.63 3.80
CA VAL A 14 -7.45 -9.77 2.86
C VAL A 14 -7.37 -9.27 1.43
N MET A 15 -8.21 -8.32 1.02
CA MET A 15 -8.18 -7.76 -0.33
C MET A 15 -6.87 -7.04 -0.64
N ALA A 16 -6.31 -6.30 0.33
CA ALA A 16 -5.04 -5.60 0.13
C ALA A 16 -3.87 -6.58 -0.04
N VAL A 17 -3.79 -7.61 0.80
CA VAL A 17 -2.75 -8.64 0.68
C VAL A 17 -2.95 -9.46 -0.59
N LEU A 18 -4.19 -9.80 -0.95
CA LEU A 18 -4.50 -10.48 -2.20
C LEU A 18 -4.07 -9.64 -3.42
N GLY A 19 -4.38 -8.34 -3.44
CA GLY A 19 -3.97 -7.44 -4.53
C GLY A 19 -2.46 -7.36 -4.72
N VAL A 20 -1.67 -7.42 -3.63
CA VAL A 20 -0.20 -7.44 -3.72
C VAL A 20 0.33 -8.84 -4.04
N ALA A 21 -0.28 -9.90 -3.52
CA ALA A 21 0.14 -11.28 -3.77
C ALA A 21 -0.20 -11.77 -5.19
N TRP A 22 -1.26 -11.24 -5.81
CA TRP A 22 -1.72 -11.64 -7.13
C TRP A 22 -0.62 -11.57 -8.21
N PRO A 23 0.02 -10.41 -8.47
CA PRO A 23 1.10 -10.34 -9.46
C PRO A 23 2.31 -11.21 -9.08
N VAL A 24 2.53 -11.50 -7.80
CA VAL A 24 3.61 -12.38 -7.36
C VAL A 24 3.34 -13.84 -7.74
N ILE A 25 2.10 -14.28 -7.56
CA ILE A 25 1.67 -15.65 -7.84
C ILE A 25 1.61 -15.92 -9.34
N PHE A 26 1.10 -14.95 -10.13
CA PHE A 26 0.76 -15.17 -11.54
C PHE A 26 1.69 -14.47 -12.55
N ASN A 27 2.45 -13.45 -12.14
CA ASN A 27 3.30 -12.64 -13.03
C ASN A 27 4.78 -12.68 -12.57
N ASP A 28 5.49 -11.56 -12.71
CA ASP A 28 6.95 -11.41 -12.57
C ASP A 28 7.51 -11.46 -11.13
N GLY A 29 6.71 -11.89 -10.15
CA GLY A 29 7.13 -11.86 -8.75
C GLY A 29 7.01 -10.49 -8.08
N SER A 30 7.49 -10.43 -6.83
CA SER A 30 7.42 -9.27 -5.95
C SER A 30 8.54 -8.27 -6.22
N ALA A 31 8.39 -7.03 -5.74
CA ALA A 31 9.43 -6.02 -5.91
C ALA A 31 10.74 -6.42 -5.22
N LEU A 32 10.65 -7.16 -4.11
CA LEU A 32 11.81 -7.67 -3.40
C LEU A 32 12.53 -8.75 -4.21
N ALA A 33 11.81 -9.70 -4.80
CA ALA A 33 12.42 -10.71 -5.66
C ALA A 33 13.09 -10.07 -6.89
N LYS A 34 12.43 -9.10 -7.54
CA LYS A 34 13.01 -8.34 -8.67
C LYS A 34 14.31 -7.63 -8.30
N LEU A 35 14.37 -7.00 -7.12
CA LEU A 35 15.60 -6.36 -6.62
C LEU A 35 16.73 -7.38 -6.42
N LEU A 36 16.43 -8.50 -5.79
CA LEU A 36 17.44 -9.54 -5.51
C LEU A 36 17.95 -10.22 -6.79
N ILE A 37 17.05 -10.49 -7.75
CA ILE A 37 17.43 -11.02 -9.08
C ILE A 37 18.37 -10.05 -9.78
N ARG A 38 17.99 -8.77 -9.87
CA ARG A 38 18.79 -7.73 -10.52
C ARG A 38 20.18 -7.63 -9.89
N ASN A 39 20.28 -7.60 -8.56
CA ASN A 39 21.58 -7.50 -7.89
C ASN A 39 22.47 -8.72 -8.20
N TYR A 40 21.89 -9.92 -8.21
CA TYR A 40 22.61 -11.13 -8.57
C TYR A 40 23.09 -11.12 -10.04
N GLU A 41 22.25 -10.68 -10.97
CA GLU A 41 22.62 -10.56 -12.40
C GLU A 41 23.77 -9.55 -12.60
N VAL A 42 23.73 -8.40 -11.93
CA VAL A 42 24.83 -7.41 -11.96
C VAL A 42 26.12 -8.01 -11.37
N ASP A 43 26.03 -8.65 -10.20
CA ASP A 43 27.18 -9.24 -9.52
C ASP A 43 27.84 -10.37 -10.33
N THR A 44 27.04 -11.16 -11.07
CA THR A 44 27.53 -12.30 -11.86
C THR A 44 28.15 -11.91 -13.20
N VAL A 45 27.65 -10.85 -13.84
CA VAL A 45 28.26 -10.30 -15.05
C VAL A 45 29.53 -9.52 -14.69
N GLY A 46 29.56 -8.88 -13.52
CA GLY A 46 30.63 -7.98 -13.10
C GLY A 46 30.42 -6.58 -13.71
N ASP A 47 30.65 -5.55 -12.89
CA ASP A 47 30.31 -4.15 -13.23
C ASP A 47 30.89 -3.70 -14.58
N ALA A 48 32.13 -4.08 -14.89
CA ALA A 48 32.82 -3.67 -16.11
C ALA A 48 32.22 -4.32 -17.38
N ASP A 49 31.86 -5.60 -17.32
CA ASP A 49 31.27 -6.30 -18.46
C ASP A 49 29.81 -5.90 -18.65
N PHE A 50 29.10 -5.61 -17.56
CA PHE A 50 27.73 -5.09 -17.61
C PHE A 50 27.70 -3.70 -18.23
N GLU A 51 28.58 -2.79 -17.82
CA GLU A 51 28.70 -1.46 -18.40
C GLU A 51 29.10 -1.53 -19.88
N ALA A 52 30.05 -2.40 -20.23
CA ALA A 52 30.44 -2.62 -21.63
C ALA A 52 29.28 -3.16 -22.49
N ALA A 53 28.49 -4.11 -21.98
CA ALA A 53 27.32 -4.64 -22.67
C ALA A 53 26.22 -3.57 -22.85
N MET A 54 25.96 -2.77 -21.81
CA MET A 54 24.99 -1.67 -21.86
C MET A 54 25.41 -0.59 -22.87
N VAL A 55 26.71 -0.22 -22.90
CA VAL A 55 27.26 0.72 -23.90
C VAL A 55 27.13 0.15 -25.31
N ALA A 56 27.45 -1.13 -25.52
CA ALA A 56 27.30 -1.77 -26.82
C ALA A 56 25.84 -1.77 -27.31
N GLU A 57 24.88 -2.01 -26.41
CA GLU A 57 23.45 -1.99 -26.74
C GLU A 57 22.92 -0.57 -27.02
N LEU A 58 23.36 0.43 -26.24
CA LEU A 58 22.93 1.83 -26.42
C LEU A 58 23.52 2.49 -27.68
N TYR A 59 24.76 2.17 -28.03
CA TYR A 59 25.48 2.84 -29.11
C TYR A 59 25.56 2.03 -30.41
N VAL A 60 24.95 0.84 -30.47
CA VAL A 60 24.93 -0.05 -31.65
C VAL A 60 26.36 -0.26 -32.20
N GLU A 61 27.35 -0.34 -31.33
CA GLU A 61 28.72 -0.62 -31.74
C GLU A 61 28.86 -2.14 -31.87
N GLN A 62 28.91 -2.63 -33.11
CA GLN A 62 29.18 -4.05 -33.45
C GLN A 62 30.64 -4.45 -33.16
N SER A 63 31.16 -4.05 -32.00
CA SER A 63 32.46 -4.49 -31.53
C SER A 63 32.36 -5.96 -31.15
N ALA A 64 33.25 -6.78 -31.71
CA ALA A 64 33.27 -8.23 -31.55
C ALA A 64 33.41 -8.61 -30.07
N ILE A 65 32.28 -8.94 -29.43
CA ILE A 65 32.24 -9.37 -28.03
C ILE A 65 33.05 -10.67 -27.90
N PRO A 66 34.06 -10.74 -27.02
CA PRO A 66 34.80 -11.97 -26.78
C PRO A 66 33.87 -13.03 -26.17
N LYS A 67 33.54 -14.05 -26.96
CA LYS A 67 32.60 -15.16 -26.63
C LYS A 67 33.13 -16.17 -25.59
N THR A 68 34.14 -15.85 -24.79
CA THR A 68 34.88 -16.88 -24.03
C THR A 68 34.33 -17.21 -22.65
N HIS A 69 33.17 -16.66 -22.24
CA HIS A 69 32.67 -16.78 -20.87
C HIS A 69 31.18 -17.15 -20.76
N SER A 70 30.64 -18.19 -21.44
CA SER A 70 29.16 -18.29 -21.53
C SER A 70 28.51 -19.68 -21.68
N LEU A 71 28.75 -20.62 -20.77
CA LEU A 71 27.80 -21.77 -20.67
C LEU A 71 27.50 -22.18 -19.23
N ASN A 72 28.51 -22.22 -18.36
CA ASN A 72 28.29 -22.61 -16.96
C ASN A 72 27.56 -21.51 -16.17
N THR A 73 27.87 -20.23 -16.41
CA THR A 73 27.26 -19.07 -15.74
C THR A 73 25.75 -18.93 -16.01
N THR A 74 25.30 -19.27 -17.21
CA THR A 74 23.88 -19.20 -17.59
C THR A 74 23.04 -20.21 -16.80
N THR A 75 23.54 -21.43 -16.63
CA THR A 75 22.81 -22.49 -15.92
C THR A 75 22.66 -22.13 -14.44
N ASP A 76 23.72 -21.63 -13.82
CA ASP A 76 23.70 -21.20 -12.42
C ASP A 76 22.72 -20.03 -12.19
N THR A 77 22.69 -19.06 -13.10
CA THR A 77 21.77 -17.92 -13.04
C THR A 77 20.31 -18.35 -13.14
N THR A 78 19.98 -19.22 -14.09
CA THR A 78 18.59 -19.72 -14.24
C THR A 78 18.11 -20.51 -13.03
N ASN A 79 18.98 -21.31 -12.41
CA ASN A 79 18.68 -22.05 -11.18
C ASN A 79 18.47 -21.12 -9.99
N TYR A 80 19.29 -20.07 -9.85
CA TYR A 80 19.14 -19.06 -8.80
C TYR A 80 17.81 -18.29 -8.94
N VAL A 81 17.53 -17.75 -10.13
CA VAL A 81 16.32 -16.97 -10.41
C VAL A 81 15.05 -17.79 -10.16
N SER A 82 15.00 -19.04 -10.65
CA SER A 82 13.85 -19.92 -10.44
C SER A 82 13.63 -20.28 -8.96
N THR A 83 14.71 -20.50 -8.21
CA THR A 83 14.65 -20.76 -6.76
C THR A 83 14.09 -19.54 -6.02
N LEU A 84 14.57 -18.34 -6.35
CA LEU A 84 14.15 -17.11 -5.72
C LEU A 84 12.67 -16.77 -6.02
N GLN A 85 12.23 -16.96 -7.26
CA GLN A 85 10.82 -16.81 -7.63
C GLN A 85 9.91 -17.81 -6.90
N SER A 86 10.37 -19.05 -6.69
CA SER A 86 9.63 -20.06 -5.93
C SER A 86 9.46 -19.65 -4.46
N ILE A 87 10.53 -19.18 -3.82
CA ILE A 87 10.49 -18.67 -2.44
C ILE A 87 9.55 -17.46 -2.32
N ASP A 88 9.60 -16.54 -3.28
CA ASP A 88 8.76 -15.36 -3.28
C ASP A 88 7.26 -15.67 -3.41
N ARG A 89 6.90 -16.60 -4.31
CA ARG A 89 5.54 -17.14 -4.43
C ARG A 89 5.08 -17.81 -3.14
N ALA A 90 5.94 -18.61 -2.50
CA ALA A 90 5.64 -19.25 -1.23
C ALA A 90 5.40 -18.21 -0.11
N ALA A 91 6.20 -17.15 -0.06
CA ALA A 91 6.05 -16.06 0.90
C ALA A 91 4.73 -15.29 0.69
N ALA A 92 4.37 -14.99 -0.57
CA ALA A 92 3.11 -14.33 -0.92
C ALA A 92 1.89 -15.19 -0.52
N LEU A 93 1.91 -16.49 -0.85
CA LEU A 93 0.87 -17.44 -0.45
C LEU A 93 0.74 -17.56 1.06
N LEU A 94 1.86 -17.64 1.78
CA LEU A 94 1.87 -17.68 3.24
C LEU A 94 1.23 -16.42 3.84
N CYS A 95 1.61 -15.22 3.35
CA CYS A 95 1.03 -13.96 3.78
C CYS A 95 -0.49 -13.90 3.56
N LEU A 96 -0.96 -14.38 2.40
CA LEU A 96 -2.37 -14.46 2.07
C LEU A 96 -3.13 -15.42 3.00
N LEU A 97 -2.60 -16.63 3.20
CA LEU A 97 -3.20 -17.65 4.07
C LEU A 97 -3.25 -17.21 5.53
N ILE A 98 -2.20 -16.55 6.04
CA ILE A 98 -2.20 -15.97 7.39
C ILE A 98 -3.32 -14.93 7.51
N THR A 99 -3.38 -13.97 6.58
CA THR A 99 -4.37 -12.88 6.61
C THR A 99 -5.80 -13.42 6.54
N LEU A 100 -6.05 -14.41 5.68
CA LEU A 100 -7.35 -15.07 5.55
C LEU A 100 -7.70 -15.88 6.81
N GLY A 101 -6.78 -16.71 7.30
CA GLY A 101 -6.99 -17.56 8.47
C GLY A 101 -7.25 -16.75 9.76
N LEU A 102 -6.58 -15.61 9.92
CA LEU A 102 -6.78 -14.71 11.06
C LEU A 102 -8.17 -14.07 11.09
N THR A 103 -8.80 -13.87 9.93
CA THR A 103 -10.17 -13.34 9.85
C THR A 103 -11.17 -14.22 10.62
N PHE A 104 -10.94 -15.54 10.62
CA PHE A 104 -11.81 -16.50 11.32
C PHE A 104 -11.28 -16.86 12.71
N THR A 105 -9.97 -17.07 12.85
CA THR A 105 -9.36 -17.58 14.09
C THR A 105 -9.25 -16.54 15.20
N CYS A 106 -9.08 -15.25 14.88
CA CYS A 106 -8.99 -14.18 15.90
C CYS A 106 -10.26 -14.06 16.75
N ARG A 107 -11.42 -14.51 16.25
CA ARG A 107 -12.66 -14.55 17.04
C ARG A 107 -12.58 -15.52 18.22
N ARG A 108 -11.87 -16.63 18.05
CA ARG A 108 -11.68 -17.67 19.08
C ARG A 108 -10.43 -17.41 19.91
N TRP A 109 -9.35 -16.96 19.28
CA TRP A 109 -8.04 -16.74 19.90
C TRP A 109 -7.52 -15.34 19.57
N PRO A 110 -7.94 -14.29 20.31
CA PRO A 110 -7.60 -12.91 19.97
C PRO A 110 -6.10 -12.64 19.99
N LYS A 111 -5.31 -13.37 20.79
CA LYS A 111 -3.84 -13.21 20.83
C LYS A 111 -3.15 -13.55 19.50
N LEU A 112 -3.77 -14.38 18.64
CA LEU A 112 -3.22 -14.69 17.32
C LEU A 112 -3.23 -13.49 16.37
N CYS A 113 -3.97 -12.41 16.67
CA CYS A 113 -4.00 -11.23 15.82
C CYS A 113 -2.62 -10.59 15.57
N TRP A 114 -1.64 -10.80 16.46
CA TRP A 114 -0.27 -10.33 16.24
C TRP A 114 0.41 -10.93 15.01
N LEU A 115 -0.08 -12.07 14.50
CA LEU A 115 0.40 -12.65 13.25
C LEU A 115 0.11 -11.78 12.02
N TYR A 116 -0.78 -10.77 12.10
CA TYR A 116 -0.93 -9.75 11.04
C TYR A 116 0.36 -8.95 10.80
N LEU A 117 1.32 -8.96 11.74
CA LEU A 117 2.61 -8.29 11.55
C LEU A 117 3.48 -8.97 10.48
N ILE A 118 3.29 -10.27 10.22
CA ILE A 118 4.04 -11.00 9.17
C ILE A 118 3.75 -10.41 7.78
N PRO A 119 2.49 -10.36 7.29
CA PRO A 119 2.19 -9.71 6.02
C PRO A 119 2.49 -8.19 6.05
N ALA A 120 2.42 -7.52 7.20
CA ALA A 120 2.82 -6.11 7.31
C ALA A 120 4.31 -5.90 6.97
N ILE A 121 5.19 -6.74 7.53
CA ILE A 121 6.64 -6.71 7.25
C ILE A 121 6.91 -7.03 5.77
N TRP A 122 6.22 -8.03 5.21
CA TRP A 122 6.37 -8.37 3.79
C TRP A 122 5.95 -7.22 2.86
N LEU A 123 4.84 -6.53 3.15
CA LEU A 123 4.42 -5.34 2.40
C LEU A 123 5.41 -4.17 2.54
N LEU A 124 5.97 -3.96 3.73
CA LEU A 124 6.99 -2.95 3.98
C LEU A 124 8.29 -3.27 3.21
N ALA A 125 8.74 -4.52 3.22
CA ALA A 125 9.91 -4.96 2.47
C ALA A 125 9.73 -4.77 0.96
N ASN A 126 8.53 -5.04 0.43
CA ASN A 126 8.20 -4.73 -0.96
C ASN A 126 8.23 -3.23 -1.26
N ALA A 127 7.67 -2.39 -0.39
CA ALA A 127 7.72 -0.95 -0.58
C ALA A 127 9.17 -0.41 -0.53
N GLN A 128 10.01 -0.95 0.36
CA GLN A 128 11.43 -0.63 0.43
C GLN A 128 12.17 -1.08 -0.84
N ALA A 129 11.87 -2.27 -1.35
CA ALA A 129 12.48 -2.77 -2.57
C ALA A 129 12.12 -1.90 -3.80
N ILE A 130 10.90 -1.39 -3.89
CA ILE A 130 10.51 -0.40 -4.92
C ILE A 130 11.37 0.86 -4.78
N SER A 131 11.54 1.36 -3.56
CA SER A 131 12.37 2.54 -3.29
C SER A 131 13.84 2.37 -3.66
N ILE A 132 14.38 1.16 -3.56
CA ILE A 132 15.79 0.88 -3.91
C ILE A 132 15.93 0.61 -5.41
N ASN A 133 15.00 -0.14 -6.01
CA ASN A 133 15.08 -0.48 -7.44
C ASN A 133 15.07 0.75 -8.34
N GLY A 134 14.33 1.80 -7.95
CA GLY A 134 14.20 3.01 -8.76
C GLY A 134 13.45 2.73 -10.07
N GLY A 135 13.83 3.42 -11.14
CA GLY A 135 13.30 3.22 -12.51
C GLY A 135 11.93 3.85 -12.77
N ASN A 136 11.13 4.08 -11.72
CA ASN A 136 9.88 4.81 -11.80
C ASN A 136 10.01 6.19 -11.16
N ALA A 137 9.26 7.17 -11.68
CA ALA A 137 9.15 8.49 -11.05
C ALA A 137 8.65 8.33 -9.60
N PHE A 138 9.34 8.99 -8.66
CA PHE A 138 9.03 8.98 -7.22
C PHE A 138 9.16 7.62 -6.51
N ALA A 139 9.89 6.67 -7.10
CA ALA A 139 10.11 5.37 -6.48
C ALA A 139 10.68 5.48 -5.06
N GLU A 140 11.55 6.46 -4.80
CA GLU A 140 12.14 6.76 -3.50
C GLU A 140 11.12 7.08 -2.40
N LEU A 141 9.90 7.46 -2.78
CA LEU A 141 8.79 7.76 -1.87
C LEU A 141 7.84 6.58 -1.67
N ALA A 142 8.15 5.39 -2.20
CA ALA A 142 7.26 4.23 -2.17
C ALA A 142 6.87 3.76 -0.75
N VAL A 143 7.79 3.84 0.22
CA VAL A 143 7.51 3.44 1.61
C VAL A 143 6.39 4.30 2.23
N PRO A 144 6.53 5.64 2.30
CA PRO A 144 5.45 6.48 2.80
C PRO A 144 4.21 6.49 1.89
N ALA A 145 4.34 6.33 0.56
CA ALA A 145 3.19 6.15 -0.33
C ALA A 145 2.34 4.92 0.05
N HIS A 146 2.98 3.82 0.46
CA HIS A 146 2.32 2.56 0.80
C HIS A 146 1.93 2.44 2.29
N ALA A 147 2.04 3.51 3.07
CA ALA A 147 1.87 3.48 4.53
C ALA A 147 0.52 2.91 4.98
N THR A 148 -0.58 3.21 4.33
CA THR A 148 -1.91 2.64 4.63
C THR A 148 -1.97 1.13 4.47
N ARG A 149 -1.18 0.53 3.56
CA ARG A 149 -1.24 -0.90 3.26
C ARG A 149 -0.71 -1.74 4.42
N PHE A 150 0.52 -1.46 4.87
CA PHE A 150 1.08 -2.12 6.05
C PHE A 150 0.52 -1.54 7.36
N GLY A 151 0.17 -0.26 7.39
CA GLY A 151 -0.44 0.41 8.54
C GLY A 151 -1.78 -0.20 8.96
N LEU A 152 -2.61 -0.63 7.99
CA LEU A 152 -3.84 -1.38 8.27
C LEU A 152 -3.56 -2.67 9.04
N LEU A 153 -2.56 -3.44 8.59
CA LEU A 153 -2.17 -4.71 9.22
C LEU A 153 -1.54 -4.51 10.61
N ILE A 154 -0.87 -3.38 10.85
CA ILE A 154 -0.37 -2.99 12.18
C ILE A 154 -1.52 -2.55 13.10
N ALA A 155 -2.52 -1.83 12.58
CA ALA A 155 -3.65 -1.36 13.37
C ALA A 155 -4.61 -2.49 13.79
N LEU A 156 -4.78 -3.52 12.95
CA LEU A 156 -5.66 -4.66 13.20
C LEU A 156 -5.46 -5.35 14.55
N PRO A 157 -4.26 -5.80 14.95
CA PRO A 157 -4.08 -6.45 16.25
C PRO A 157 -4.48 -5.53 17.42
N LEU A 158 -4.15 -4.25 17.34
CA LEU A 158 -4.50 -3.27 18.37
C LEU A 158 -6.03 -3.12 18.50
N ILE A 159 -6.73 -3.04 17.36
CA ILE A 159 -8.20 -2.93 17.31
C ILE A 159 -8.86 -4.23 17.82
N LEU A 160 -8.38 -5.39 17.39
CA LEU A 160 -8.97 -6.69 17.72
C LEU A 160 -8.81 -7.07 19.20
N LEU A 161 -7.75 -6.61 19.86
CA LEU A 161 -7.56 -6.82 21.30
C LEU A 161 -8.52 -6.00 22.18
N LYS A 162 -9.14 -4.95 21.62
CA LYS A 162 -10.14 -4.08 22.30
C LYS A 162 -9.72 -3.55 23.68
N ALA A 163 -8.42 -3.38 23.92
CA ALA A 163 -7.94 -2.88 25.21
C ALA A 163 -7.87 -1.33 25.18
N PRO A 164 -8.54 -0.61 26.09
CA PRO A 164 -8.56 0.87 26.09
C PRO A 164 -7.17 1.52 26.12
N LYS A 165 -6.19 0.83 26.72
CA LYS A 165 -4.78 1.28 26.75
C LYS A 165 -4.16 1.49 25.36
N TYR A 166 -4.73 0.87 24.32
CA TYR A 166 -4.24 1.01 22.94
C TYR A 166 -4.96 2.09 22.14
N ASP A 167 -6.00 2.75 22.68
CA ASP A 167 -6.79 3.74 21.92
C ASP A 167 -5.91 4.86 21.34
N ARG A 168 -4.97 5.38 22.12
CA ARG A 168 -4.02 6.39 21.64
C ARG A 168 -3.13 5.85 20.51
N ALA A 169 -2.60 4.63 20.67
CA ALA A 169 -1.73 4.00 19.68
C ALA A 169 -2.49 3.74 18.36
N ILE A 170 -3.71 3.19 18.43
CA ILE A 170 -4.59 2.98 17.27
C ILE A 170 -4.80 4.29 16.53
N SER A 171 -5.19 5.35 17.24
CA SER A 171 -5.45 6.66 16.63
C SER A 171 -4.22 7.19 15.90
N TRP A 172 -3.03 7.12 16.50
CA TRP A 172 -1.80 7.60 15.87
C TRP A 172 -1.36 6.75 14.68
N VAL A 173 -1.43 5.41 14.76
CA VAL A 173 -1.11 4.54 13.63
C VAL A 173 -2.02 4.85 12.44
N LEU A 174 -3.34 4.98 12.67
CA LEU A 174 -4.30 5.31 11.63
C LEU A 174 -4.02 6.70 11.02
N ARG A 175 -3.79 7.72 11.86
CA ARG A 175 -3.53 9.10 11.41
C ARG A 175 -2.24 9.23 10.61
N ILE A 176 -1.13 8.71 11.13
CA ILE A 176 0.18 8.80 10.46
C ILE A 176 0.16 8.02 9.14
N SER A 177 -0.44 6.82 9.11
CA SER A 177 -0.53 6.05 7.87
C SER A 177 -1.34 6.79 6.80
N CYS A 178 -2.50 7.36 7.17
CA CYS A 178 -3.29 8.19 6.24
C CYS A 178 -2.51 9.41 5.77
N ALA A 179 -1.87 10.13 6.71
CA ALA A 179 -1.15 11.35 6.40
C ALA A 179 0.03 11.12 5.46
N LEU A 180 0.83 10.07 5.70
CA LEU A 180 1.96 9.72 4.83
C LEU A 180 1.49 9.38 3.42
N THR A 181 0.50 8.49 3.28
CA THR A 181 -0.01 8.09 1.95
C THR A 181 -0.62 9.27 1.21
N PHE A 182 -1.48 10.08 1.84
CA PHE A 182 -2.08 11.25 1.20
C PHE A 182 -1.04 12.33 0.90
N ALA A 183 -0.05 12.57 1.78
CA ALA A 183 0.98 13.56 1.52
C ALA A 183 1.84 13.19 0.30
N ILE A 184 2.26 11.94 0.20
CA ILE A 184 3.10 11.49 -0.92
C ILE A 184 2.32 11.43 -2.23
N HIS A 185 1.11 10.86 -2.24
CA HIS A 185 0.29 10.89 -3.46
C HIS A 185 -0.11 12.31 -3.86
N GLY A 186 -0.35 13.19 -2.90
CA GLY A 186 -0.59 14.60 -3.16
C GLY A 186 0.62 15.29 -3.79
N TRP A 187 1.83 15.00 -3.28
CA TRP A 187 3.08 15.48 -3.86
C TRP A 187 3.32 14.93 -5.27
N GLU A 188 3.15 13.63 -5.49
CA GLU A 188 3.26 12.97 -6.80
C GLU A 188 2.30 13.59 -7.82
N ALA A 189 1.04 13.85 -7.42
CA ALA A 189 0.05 14.49 -8.29
C ALA A 189 0.42 15.96 -8.59
N PHE A 190 0.86 16.71 -7.59
CA PHE A 190 1.32 18.09 -7.77
C PHE A 190 2.50 18.17 -8.74
N GLN A 191 3.42 17.21 -8.65
CA GLN A 191 4.59 17.08 -9.53
C GLN A 191 4.30 16.34 -10.84
N LEU A 192 3.03 16.18 -11.20
CA LEU A 192 2.59 15.63 -12.48
C LEU A 192 3.11 14.21 -12.76
N ASN A 193 3.05 13.31 -11.78
CA ASN A 193 3.43 11.90 -11.96
C ASN A 193 2.82 11.32 -13.25
N PRO A 194 3.64 10.81 -14.21
CA PRO A 194 3.15 10.30 -15.48
C PRO A 194 2.03 9.27 -15.36
N ALA A 195 2.13 8.34 -14.39
CA ALA A 195 1.13 7.31 -14.18
C ALA A 195 -0.22 7.86 -13.68
N PHE A 196 -0.28 9.10 -13.20
CA PHE A 196 -1.53 9.80 -12.87
C PHE A 196 -2.07 10.59 -14.07
N GLN A 197 -1.18 11.11 -14.93
CA GLN A 197 -1.59 11.71 -16.20
C GLN A 197 -2.25 10.67 -17.10
N ASP A 198 -1.62 9.50 -17.27
CA ASP A 198 -2.16 8.39 -18.07
C ASP A 198 -3.54 7.97 -17.58
N LEU A 199 -3.72 7.90 -16.26
CA LEU A 199 -5.00 7.57 -15.65
C LEU A 199 -6.10 8.56 -16.04
N LEU A 200 -5.80 9.87 -16.05
CA LEU A 200 -6.75 10.91 -16.44
C LEU A 200 -7.05 10.87 -17.94
N TYR A 201 -6.02 10.77 -18.78
CA TYR A 201 -6.19 10.71 -20.24
C TYR A 201 -7.02 9.51 -20.66
N ILE A 202 -6.69 8.31 -20.15
CA ILE A 202 -7.41 7.09 -20.50
C ILE A 202 -8.86 7.13 -19.98
N THR A 203 -9.07 7.58 -18.74
CA THR A 203 -10.43 7.70 -18.18
C THR A 203 -11.27 8.71 -18.96
N ALA A 204 -10.71 9.85 -19.36
CA ALA A 204 -11.39 10.83 -20.20
C ALA A 204 -11.70 10.28 -21.59
N GLY A 205 -10.77 9.52 -22.18
CA GLY A 205 -10.95 8.83 -23.45
C GLY A 205 -12.14 7.86 -23.44
N HIS A 206 -12.37 7.12 -22.35
CA HIS A 206 -13.52 6.22 -22.22
C HIS A 206 -14.89 6.90 -22.29
N VAL A 207 -14.95 8.20 -22.01
CA VAL A 207 -16.17 9.02 -22.13
C VAL A 207 -16.13 9.96 -23.33
N ASN A 208 -15.21 9.73 -24.28
CA ASN A 208 -14.99 10.56 -25.47
C ASN A 208 -14.72 12.04 -25.16
N ILE A 209 -14.02 12.31 -24.06
CA ILE A 209 -13.56 13.66 -23.70
C ILE A 209 -12.08 13.79 -24.06
N GLU A 210 -11.76 14.68 -24.99
CA GLU A 210 -10.38 15.06 -25.29
C GLU A 210 -9.85 16.00 -24.21
N LEU A 211 -9.07 15.45 -23.29
CA LEU A 211 -8.44 16.24 -22.23
C LEU A 211 -7.14 16.87 -22.75
N SER A 212 -7.11 18.19 -22.91
CA SER A 212 -5.86 18.88 -23.24
C SER A 212 -4.84 18.75 -22.09
N GLU A 213 -3.54 18.78 -22.42
CA GLU A 213 -2.46 18.72 -21.44
C GLU A 213 -2.58 19.78 -20.33
N TRP A 214 -2.89 21.03 -20.71
CA TRP A 214 -3.11 22.13 -19.77
C TRP A 214 -4.16 21.79 -18.71
N TYR A 215 -5.31 21.23 -19.13
CA TYR A 215 -6.37 20.82 -18.22
C TYR A 215 -5.95 19.62 -17.35
N CYS A 216 -5.27 18.63 -17.93
CA CYS A 216 -4.75 17.48 -17.17
C CYS A 216 -3.82 17.94 -16.04
N HIS A 217 -2.85 18.80 -16.34
CA HIS A 217 -1.91 19.35 -15.36
C HIS A 217 -2.60 20.20 -14.30
N GLY A 218 -3.55 21.05 -14.71
CA GLY A 218 -4.36 21.84 -13.79
C GLY A 218 -5.13 20.98 -12.78
N ILE A 219 -5.80 19.92 -13.27
CA ILE A 219 -6.55 18.98 -12.42
C ILE A 219 -5.62 18.27 -11.44
N LEU A 220 -4.47 17.74 -11.91
CA LEU A 220 -3.53 17.03 -11.04
C LEU A 220 -2.93 17.92 -9.95
N ARG A 221 -2.61 19.19 -10.25
CA ARG A 221 -2.13 20.13 -9.22
C ARG A 221 -3.19 20.43 -8.19
N VAL A 222 -4.45 20.60 -8.59
CA VAL A 222 -5.58 20.80 -7.66
C VAL A 222 -5.77 19.56 -6.77
N ILE A 223 -5.74 18.36 -7.34
CA ILE A 223 -5.78 17.10 -6.59
C ILE A 223 -4.61 17.03 -5.60
N GLY A 224 -3.40 17.36 -6.05
CA GLY A 224 -2.21 17.35 -5.23
C GLY A 224 -2.30 18.26 -4.01
N VAL A 225 -2.74 19.51 -4.22
CA VAL A 225 -2.98 20.47 -3.13
C VAL A 225 -4.06 19.97 -2.16
N MET A 226 -5.15 19.40 -2.68
CA MET A 226 -6.20 18.83 -1.84
C MET A 226 -5.66 17.71 -0.96
N ASP A 227 -4.92 16.75 -1.52
CA ASP A 227 -4.37 15.61 -0.77
C ASP A 227 -3.37 16.05 0.32
N LEU A 228 -2.53 17.06 0.04
CA LEU A 228 -1.65 17.66 1.03
C LEU A 228 -2.42 18.31 2.19
N ILE A 229 -3.51 19.05 1.89
CA ILE A 229 -4.38 19.63 2.92
C ILE A 229 -5.03 18.53 3.76
N LEU A 230 -5.51 17.45 3.14
CA LEU A 230 -6.11 16.31 3.85
C LEU A 230 -5.10 15.62 4.77
N ALA A 231 -3.85 15.45 4.32
CA ALA A 231 -2.77 14.88 5.10
C ALA A 231 -2.46 15.69 6.38
N ILE A 232 -2.40 17.03 6.27
CA ILE A 232 -2.21 17.91 7.43
C ILE A 232 -3.46 17.90 8.32
N ALA A 233 -4.64 17.97 7.72
CA ALA A 233 -5.91 18.01 8.43
C ALA A 233 -6.13 16.76 9.29
N VAL A 234 -5.84 15.56 8.77
CA VAL A 234 -6.08 14.31 9.52
C VAL A 234 -5.22 14.20 10.78
N VAL A 235 -4.02 14.78 10.79
CA VAL A 235 -3.10 14.79 11.94
C VAL A 235 -3.43 15.90 12.94
N THR A 236 -3.97 17.03 12.47
CA THR A 236 -4.29 18.17 13.32
C THR A 236 -5.68 18.02 13.96
N ILE A 237 -6.69 17.65 13.18
CA ILE A 237 -8.09 17.58 13.61
C ILE A 237 -8.71 16.20 13.34
N ILE A 238 -9.62 15.78 14.21
CA ILE A 238 -10.46 14.59 13.98
C ILE A 238 -11.87 15.10 13.68
N ASN A 239 -12.18 15.24 12.40
CA ASN A 239 -13.49 15.71 11.93
C ASN A 239 -14.21 14.61 11.14
N ARG A 240 -15.47 14.33 11.47
CA ARG A 240 -16.26 13.28 10.81
C ARG A 240 -16.42 13.50 9.30
N ARG A 241 -16.67 14.74 8.86
CA ARG A 241 -16.85 15.07 7.43
C ARG A 241 -15.55 14.89 6.67
N LEU A 242 -14.43 15.33 7.26
CA LEU A 242 -13.09 15.13 6.71
C LEU A 242 -12.79 13.64 6.49
N LEU A 243 -13.01 12.79 7.50
CA LEU A 243 -12.72 11.36 7.41
C LEU A 243 -13.62 10.63 6.40
N ILE A 244 -14.89 11.02 6.29
CA ILE A 244 -15.79 10.50 5.25
C ILE A 244 -15.29 10.92 3.87
N TRP A 245 -14.90 12.18 3.69
CA TRP A 245 -14.35 12.67 2.42
C TRP A 245 -13.08 11.90 2.03
N MET A 246 -12.12 11.76 2.95
CA MET A 246 -10.90 10.97 2.70
C MET A 246 -11.20 9.52 2.33
N ALA A 247 -12.18 8.90 3.00
CA ALA A 247 -12.60 7.55 2.68
C ALA A 247 -13.18 7.44 1.27
N CYS A 248 -14.07 8.35 0.89
CA CYS A 248 -14.66 8.39 -0.45
C CYS A 248 -13.58 8.67 -1.50
N TRP A 249 -12.71 9.64 -1.26
CA TRP A 249 -11.63 10.00 -2.18
C TRP A 249 -10.64 8.86 -2.38
N GLY A 250 -10.20 8.20 -1.31
CA GLY A 250 -9.34 7.02 -1.39
C GLY A 250 -9.98 5.85 -2.14
N LEU A 251 -11.32 5.73 -2.11
CA LEU A 251 -12.04 4.73 -2.90
C LEU A 251 -12.12 5.12 -4.37
N ILE A 252 -12.40 6.39 -4.67
CA ILE A 252 -12.44 6.92 -6.05
C ILE A 252 -11.08 6.72 -6.72
N THR A 253 -9.98 7.07 -6.04
CA THR A 253 -8.63 6.90 -6.59
C THR A 253 -8.24 5.44 -6.76
N ALA A 254 -8.66 4.54 -5.86
CA ALA A 254 -8.47 3.10 -6.05
C ALA A 254 -9.28 2.56 -7.25
N ALA A 255 -10.56 2.94 -7.35
CA ALA A 255 -11.48 2.47 -8.38
C ALA A 255 -11.19 3.05 -9.77
N SER A 256 -10.52 4.21 -9.86
CA SER A 256 -10.11 4.80 -11.13
C SER A 256 -9.22 3.87 -11.97
N ARG A 257 -8.45 2.97 -11.33
CA ARG A 257 -7.53 2.05 -12.00
C ARG A 257 -8.26 1.05 -12.89
N PRO A 258 -9.21 0.24 -12.40
CA PRO A 258 -9.98 -0.64 -13.26
C PRO A 258 -10.93 0.09 -14.22
N ILE A 259 -11.30 1.35 -13.92
CA ILE A 259 -12.06 2.18 -14.87
C ILE A 259 -11.18 2.54 -16.07
N ALA A 260 -9.91 2.88 -15.86
CA ALA A 260 -8.99 3.27 -16.93
C ALA A 260 -8.36 2.06 -17.65
N MET A 261 -7.91 1.06 -16.93
CA MET A 261 -7.12 -0.05 -17.48
C MET A 261 -7.94 -1.34 -17.68
N GLY A 262 -9.25 -1.30 -17.43
CA GLY A 262 -10.11 -2.47 -17.47
C GLY A 262 -9.99 -3.34 -16.20
N PHE A 263 -10.76 -4.43 -16.18
CA PHE A 263 -10.87 -5.27 -14.98
C PHE A 263 -9.56 -5.97 -14.59
N ASP A 264 -8.62 -6.13 -15.52
CA ASP A 264 -7.30 -6.71 -15.25
C ASP A 264 -6.51 -5.90 -14.20
N ALA A 265 -6.83 -4.61 -14.03
CA ALA A 265 -6.26 -3.74 -13.00
C ALA A 265 -6.97 -3.84 -11.62
N TRP A 266 -7.76 -4.89 -11.38
CA TRP A 266 -8.37 -5.12 -10.07
C TRP A 266 -7.35 -5.32 -8.93
N PRO A 267 -6.17 -5.97 -9.12
CA PRO A 267 -5.19 -6.12 -8.05
C PRO A 267 -4.68 -4.75 -7.56
N GLU A 268 -4.47 -3.81 -8.49
CA GLU A 268 -4.04 -2.44 -8.25
C GLU A 268 -5.07 -1.64 -7.46
N CYS A 269 -6.36 -1.89 -7.70
CA CYS A 269 -7.47 -1.36 -6.91
C CYS A 269 -7.47 -1.99 -5.51
N ALA A 270 -7.40 -3.32 -5.43
CA ALA A 270 -7.49 -4.07 -4.18
C ALA A 270 -6.38 -3.70 -3.19
N MET A 271 -5.12 -3.58 -3.66
CA MET A 271 -3.99 -3.13 -2.83
C MET A 271 -4.10 -1.67 -2.37
N ARG A 272 -4.99 -0.87 -2.96
CA ARG A 272 -5.22 0.54 -2.61
C ARG A 272 -6.47 0.77 -1.76
N LEU A 273 -7.34 -0.24 -1.59
CA LEU A 273 -8.49 -0.17 -0.68
C LEU A 273 -8.16 0.31 0.75
N PRO A 274 -6.98 0.01 1.34
CA PRO A 274 -6.59 0.58 2.63
C PRO A 274 -6.63 2.11 2.69
N ASN A 275 -6.45 2.82 1.57
CA ASN A 275 -6.55 4.28 1.50
C ASN A 275 -7.95 4.79 1.87
N SER A 276 -8.99 4.02 1.54
CA SER A 276 -10.38 4.32 1.90
C SER A 276 -10.72 3.84 3.31
N VAL A 277 -10.25 2.64 3.67
CA VAL A 277 -10.65 1.95 4.90
C VAL A 277 -10.00 2.56 6.14
N MET A 278 -8.76 3.04 6.05
CA MET A 278 -8.05 3.62 7.20
C MET A 278 -8.76 4.89 7.78
N PRO A 279 -9.19 5.88 6.96
CA PRO A 279 -10.02 6.99 7.46
C PRO A 279 -11.36 6.53 8.07
N LEU A 280 -12.02 5.52 7.50
CA LEU A 280 -13.26 4.96 8.06
C LEU A 280 -13.01 4.31 9.42
N LEU A 281 -11.89 3.61 9.59
CA LEU A 281 -11.53 3.03 10.87
C LEU A 281 -11.26 4.08 11.93
N LEU A 282 -10.56 5.15 11.56
CA LEU A 282 -10.34 6.29 12.44
C LEU A 282 -11.67 6.94 12.84
N LEU A 283 -12.62 7.05 11.91
CA LEU A 283 -13.96 7.54 12.20
C LEU A 283 -14.69 6.64 13.20
N PHE A 284 -14.75 5.33 12.96
CA PHE A 284 -15.45 4.40 13.85
C PHE A 284 -14.81 4.35 15.24
N HIS A 285 -13.48 4.38 15.31
CA HIS A 285 -12.73 4.41 16.56
C HIS A 285 -12.98 5.69 17.35
N SER A 286 -12.98 6.86 16.69
CA SER A 286 -13.26 8.15 17.35
C SER A 286 -14.68 8.22 17.94
N VAL A 287 -15.69 7.69 17.22
CA VAL A 287 -17.07 7.62 17.71
C VAL A 287 -17.17 6.69 18.92
N GLN A 288 -16.47 5.54 18.89
CA GLN A 288 -16.46 4.60 20.01
C GLN A 288 -15.85 5.21 21.28
N ILE A 289 -14.71 5.92 21.17
CA ILE A 289 -14.10 6.61 22.32
C ILE A 289 -15.06 7.63 22.93
N ASN A 290 -15.70 8.45 22.10
CA ASN A 290 -16.61 9.49 22.58
C ASN A 290 -17.82 8.88 23.31
N ASN A 291 -18.39 7.80 22.80
CA ASN A 291 -19.50 7.09 23.46
C ASN A 291 -19.10 6.50 24.81
N ASN A 292 -17.88 5.97 24.93
CA ASN A 292 -17.37 5.42 26.18
C ASN A 292 -17.19 6.51 27.25
N LYS A 293 -16.68 7.69 26.87
CA LYS A 293 -16.52 8.84 27.78
C LYS A 293 -17.86 9.37 28.30
N THR A 294 -18.88 9.47 27.45
CA THR A 294 -20.21 9.93 27.88
C THR A 294 -20.82 8.97 28.89
N THR A 295 -20.69 7.66 28.65
CA THR A 295 -21.20 6.62 29.57
C THR A 295 -20.51 6.68 30.93
N SER A 296 -19.17 6.81 30.98
CA SER A 296 -18.44 6.89 32.25
C SER A 296 -18.81 8.12 33.08
N ASN A 297 -18.98 9.28 32.43
CA ASN A 297 -19.36 10.51 33.13
C ASN A 297 -20.76 10.38 33.75
N SER A 298 -21.72 9.80 33.01
CA SER A 298 -23.08 9.59 33.51
C SER A 298 -23.19 8.65 34.71
N LEU A 299 -22.25 7.69 34.85
CA LEU A 299 -22.20 6.76 35.99
C LEU A 299 -21.60 7.44 37.23
N ASN A 300 -20.56 8.25 37.04
CA ASN A 300 -19.93 8.99 38.13
C ASN A 300 -20.89 10.04 38.72
N ASP A 301 -21.65 10.76 37.88
CA ASP A 301 -22.63 11.75 38.35
C ASP A 301 -23.74 11.08 39.19
N LYS A 302 -24.19 9.88 38.80
CA LYS A 302 -25.17 9.12 39.58
C LYS A 302 -24.63 8.64 40.93
N GLN A 303 -23.37 8.24 41.01
CA GLN A 303 -22.76 7.83 42.28
C GLN A 303 -22.62 8.98 43.26
N ASN A 304 -22.27 10.18 42.77
CA ASN A 304 -22.12 11.38 43.62
C ASN A 304 -23.44 11.85 44.25
N HIS A 305 -24.60 11.49 43.68
CA HIS A 305 -25.92 11.83 44.24
C HIS A 305 -26.46 10.81 45.26
N ILE A 306 -25.80 9.67 45.45
CA ILE A 306 -26.29 8.57 46.33
C ILE A 306 -25.54 8.52 47.67
N THR A 307 -24.43 9.24 47.83
CA THR A 307 -23.73 9.37 49.11
C THR A 307 -24.18 10.64 49.86
N PRO A 308 -25.03 10.51 50.91
CA PRO A 308 -25.41 11.63 51.77
C PRO A 308 -24.27 12.13 52.67
#